data_AF-F8NEU1-F1
#
_entry.id   AF-F8NEU1-F1
#
_cell.length_a   1.000
_cell.length_b   1.000
_cell.length_c   1.000
_cell.angle_alpha   90.00
_cell.angle_beta   90.00
_cell.angle_gamma   90.00
#
_symmetry.space_group_name_H-M   'P 1'
#
loop_
_entity.id
_entity.type
_entity.pdbx_description
1 polymer ?
#
loop_
_entity_poly.entity_id
_entity_poly.type
_entity_poly.pdbx_seq_one_letter_code
_entity_poly.pdbx_strand_id
1 'polypeptide(L)'
;MGAAFVENLAHSRKEATRKQRIEAEQRRRDELRDGYARLKDVLPVSNQKSSKVSLLERATNHIVNLEKSTQEMQARLLSLEQEVQRLRAINEKISLGVNNTPSPGQSTHMHGMDSRPLSPPPESGMPIHSLAHVKGQEPPREDSRSPVSDDGCY
;
A
#
# COMPACT_ATOMS: atom_id res chain seq x y z
N MET A 1 7.35 17.48 69.71
CA MET A 1 7.92 16.54 68.70
C MET A 1 6.96 16.12 67.58
N GLY A 2 5.71 16.62 67.50
CA GLY A 2 4.75 16.20 66.45
C GLY A 2 4.72 17.06 65.17
N ALA A 3 5.00 18.36 65.25
CA ALA A 3 4.86 19.29 64.12
C ALA A 3 5.84 19.00 62.96
N ALA A 4 7.10 18.70 63.28
CA ALA A 4 8.14 18.40 62.29
C ALA A 4 7.87 17.11 61.50
N PHE A 5 7.15 16.14 62.07
CA PHE A 5 6.80 14.89 61.38
C PHE A 5 5.64 15.12 60.39
N VAL A 6 4.68 15.96 60.75
CA VAL A 6 3.54 16.31 59.90
C VAL A 6 3.99 17.16 58.71
N GLU A 7 4.91 18.10 58.90
CA GLU A 7 5.52 18.86 57.80
C GLU A 7 6.28 17.95 56.83
N ASN A 8 7.12 17.04 57.33
CA ASN A 8 7.84 16.08 56.49
C ASN A 8 6.90 15.16 55.70
N LEU A 9 5.79 14.71 56.30
CA LEU A 9 4.78 13.91 55.61
C LEU A 9 4.02 14.73 54.54
N ALA A 10 3.76 16.00 54.81
CA ALA A 10 3.14 16.90 53.83
C ALA A 10 4.09 17.21 52.65
N HIS A 11 5.37 17.39 52.92
CA HIS A 11 6.40 17.53 51.88
C HIS A 11 6.55 16.24 51.05
N SER A 12 6.57 15.08 51.69
CA SER A 12 6.61 13.78 51.02
C SER A 12 5.38 13.54 50.12
N ARG A 13 4.18 13.90 50.59
CA ARG A 13 2.96 13.85 49.77
C ARG A 13 3.00 14.80 48.58
N LYS A 14 3.46 16.04 48.77
CA LYS A 14 3.64 17.01 47.67
C LYS A 14 4.67 16.52 46.65
N GLU A 15 5.76 15.92 47.11
CA GLU A 15 6.79 15.34 46.25
C GLU A 15 6.28 14.12 45.46
N ALA A 16 5.48 13.26 46.09
CA ALA A 16 4.84 12.12 45.44
C ALA A 16 3.90 12.57 44.30
N THR A 17 3.04 13.57 44.54
CA THR A 17 2.17 14.14 43.50
C THR A 17 2.98 14.80 42.38
N ARG A 18 4.07 15.51 42.71
CA ARG A 18 4.96 16.09 41.71
C ARG A 18 5.61 15.01 40.83
N LYS A 19 6.14 13.93 41.42
CA LYS A 19 6.73 12.80 40.68
C LYS A 19 5.71 12.13 39.77
N GLN A 20 4.51 11.83 40.27
CA GLN A 20 3.43 11.26 39.48
C GLN A 20 3.04 12.14 38.29
N ARG A 21 3.00 13.47 38.49
CA ARG A 21 2.71 14.42 37.41
C ARG A 21 3.81 14.45 36.35
N ILE A 22 5.08 14.38 36.75
CA ILE A 22 6.22 14.32 35.82
C ILE A 22 6.17 13.02 35.01
N GLU A 23 5.94 11.89 35.69
CA GLU A 23 5.88 10.58 35.04
C GLU A 23 4.71 10.49 34.03
N ALA A 24 3.53 10.98 34.41
CA ALA A 24 2.37 11.02 33.52
C ALA A 24 2.62 11.88 32.27
N GLU A 25 3.24 13.06 32.43
CA GLU A 25 3.59 13.91 31.29
C GLU A 25 4.69 13.29 30.42
N GLN A 26 5.64 12.57 31.01
CA GLN A 26 6.67 11.87 30.25
C GLN A 26 6.07 10.76 29.39
N ARG A 27 5.17 9.94 29.96
CA ARG A 27 4.40 8.93 29.21
C ARG A 27 3.65 9.56 28.03
N ARG A 28 2.95 10.68 28.26
CA ARG A 28 2.26 11.43 27.20
C ARG A 28 3.21 11.92 26.11
N ARG A 29 4.42 12.36 26.46
CA ARG A 29 5.43 12.80 25.49
C ARG A 29 5.98 11.65 24.66
N ASP A 30 6.15 10.48 25.26
CA ASP A 30 6.64 9.29 24.57
C ASP A 30 5.59 8.76 23.59
N GLU A 31 4.33 8.67 24.01
CA GLU A 31 3.21 8.35 23.10
C GLU A 31 3.11 9.32 21.91
N LEU A 32 3.36 10.61 22.16
CA LEU A 32 3.37 11.63 21.11
C LEU A 32 4.55 11.45 20.14
N ARG A 33 5.74 11.08 20.65
CA ARG A 33 6.91 10.78 19.81
C ARG A 33 6.62 9.59 18.92
N ASP A 34 6.03 8.53 19.46
CA ASP A 34 5.64 7.34 18.71
C ASP A 34 4.57 7.68 17.66
N GLY A 35 3.62 8.56 18.00
CA GLY A 35 2.65 9.08 17.05
C GLY A 35 3.29 9.80 15.85
N TYR A 36 4.31 10.64 16.10
CA TYR A 36 5.07 11.28 15.04
C TYR A 36 5.92 10.30 14.22
N ALA A 37 6.48 9.26 14.85
CA ALA A 37 7.22 8.21 14.13
C ALA A 37 6.29 7.48 13.15
N ARG A 38 5.14 6.99 13.63
CA ARG A 38 4.13 6.34 12.77
C ARG A 38 3.64 7.26 11.66
N LEU A 39 3.43 8.54 11.95
CA LEU A 39 3.02 9.51 10.94
C LEU A 39 4.10 9.65 9.85
N LYS A 40 5.38 9.67 10.21
CA LYS A 40 6.47 9.77 9.24
C LYS A 40 6.52 8.56 8.30
N ASP A 41 6.26 7.37 8.84
CA ASP A 41 6.37 6.11 8.10
C ASP A 41 5.28 5.95 7.02
N VAL A 42 4.11 6.55 7.21
CA VAL A 42 2.99 6.48 6.25
C VAL A 42 3.01 7.58 5.19
N LEU A 43 3.92 8.55 5.31
CA LEU A 43 4.04 9.64 4.34
C LEU A 43 5.03 9.29 3.23
N PRO A 44 4.87 9.88 2.03
CA PRO A 44 5.84 9.73 0.94
C PRO A 44 7.24 10.09 1.42
N VAL A 45 8.22 9.20 1.15
CA VAL A 45 9.61 9.33 1.63
C VAL A 45 10.17 10.70 1.24
N SER A 46 10.82 11.36 2.20
CA SER A 46 11.50 12.65 1.98
C SER A 46 12.90 12.60 2.56
N ASN A 47 13.86 13.07 1.77
CA ASN A 47 15.26 13.19 2.16
C ASN A 47 15.53 14.42 3.05
N GLN A 48 14.52 15.24 3.32
CA GLN A 48 14.64 16.39 4.21
C GLN A 48 14.49 15.99 5.68
N LYS A 49 15.27 16.63 6.56
CA LYS A 49 15.15 16.44 7.99
C LYS A 49 13.74 16.85 8.45
N SER A 50 12.96 15.87 8.91
CA SER A 50 11.58 16.11 9.33
C SER A 50 11.54 16.80 10.69
N SER A 51 11.17 18.08 10.72
CA SER A 51 10.75 18.78 11.93
C SER A 51 9.27 18.49 12.24
N LYS A 52 8.83 18.65 13.49
CA LYS A 52 7.41 18.45 13.87
C LYS A 52 6.46 19.26 12.98
N VAL A 53 6.81 20.52 12.70
CA VAL A 53 6.01 21.41 11.84
C VAL A 53 5.98 20.89 10.41
N SER A 54 7.14 20.65 9.80
CA SER A 54 7.23 20.16 8.41
C SER A 54 6.54 18.80 8.21
N LEU A 55 6.55 17.94 9.23
CA LEU A 55 5.91 16.64 9.20
C LEU A 55 4.38 16.77 9.19
N LEU A 56 3.85 17.68 10.01
CA LEU A 56 2.41 17.98 10.04
C LEU A 56 1.96 18.64 8.74
N GLU A 57 2.71 19.60 8.19
CA GLU A 57 2.39 20.22 6.90
C GLU A 57 2.37 19.19 5.76
N ARG A 58 3.37 18.31 5.71
CA ARG A 58 3.42 17.21 4.75
C ARG A 58 2.24 16.27 4.91
N ALA A 59 1.84 15.96 6.13
CA ALA A 59 0.67 15.13 6.40
C ALA A 59 -0.62 15.77 5.86
N THR A 60 -0.84 17.05 6.17
CA THR A 60 -1.99 17.80 5.68
C THR A 60 -2.03 17.80 4.15
N ASN A 61 -0.92 18.10 3.49
CA ASN A 61 -0.85 18.10 2.04
C ASN A 61 -1.07 16.70 1.45
N HIS A 62 -0.55 15.66 2.09
CA HIS A 62 -0.75 14.28 1.64
C HIS A 62 -2.22 13.86 1.73
N ILE A 63 -2.92 14.23 2.81
CA ILE A 63 -4.36 13.97 2.96
C ILE A 63 -5.14 14.64 1.83
N VAL A 64 -4.92 15.94 1.58
CA VAL A 64 -5.59 16.68 0.50
C VAL A 64 -5.33 16.05 -0.87
N ASN A 65 -4.10 15.60 -1.12
CA ASN A 65 -3.75 14.92 -2.37
C ASN A 65 -4.46 13.56 -2.51
N LEU A 66 -4.52 12.77 -1.43
CA LEU A 66 -5.22 11.48 -1.43
C LEU A 66 -6.72 11.66 -1.64
N GLU A 67 -7.33 12.67 -1.02
CA GLU A 67 -8.74 13.00 -1.20
C GLU A 67 -9.03 13.35 -2.67
N LYS A 68 -8.22 14.23 -3.27
CA LYS A 68 -8.34 14.59 -4.68
C LYS A 68 -8.16 13.38 -5.59
N SER A 69 -7.13 12.57 -5.36
CA SER A 69 -6.88 11.36 -6.14
C SER A 69 -8.03 10.36 -6.03
N THR A 70 -8.59 10.18 -4.84
CA THR A 70 -9.76 9.33 -4.60
C THR A 70 -10.97 9.81 -5.38
N GLN A 71 -11.25 11.11 -5.35
CA GLN A 71 -12.36 11.72 -6.09
C GLN A 71 -12.19 11.55 -7.61
N GLU A 72 -10.99 11.77 -8.14
CA GLU A 72 -10.69 11.57 -9.56
C GLU A 72 -10.85 10.12 -10.00
N MET A 73 -10.37 9.16 -9.20
CA MET A 73 -10.52 7.73 -9.48
C MET A 73 -11.99 7.30 -9.46
N GLN A 74 -12.77 7.78 -8.48
CA GLN A 74 -14.21 7.52 -8.42
C GLN A 74 -14.94 8.09 -9.64
N ALA A 75 -14.62 9.31 -10.05
CA ALA A 75 -15.21 9.91 -11.25
C ALA A 75 -14.90 9.11 -12.53
N ARG A 76 -13.65 8.61 -12.66
CA ARG A 76 -13.26 7.75 -13.78
C ARG A 76 -14.01 6.41 -13.78
N LEU A 77 -14.17 5.78 -12.61
CA LEU A 77 -14.95 4.56 -12.47
C LEU A 77 -16.40 4.77 -12.91
N LEU A 78 -17.06 5.82 -12.41
CA LEU A 78 -18.43 6.16 -12.79
C LEU A 78 -18.57 6.38 -14.31
N SER A 79 -17.63 7.09 -14.93
CA SER A 79 -17.63 7.30 -16.38
C SER A 79 -17.48 6.00 -17.16
N LEU A 80 -16.62 5.09 -16.72
CA LEU A 80 -16.43 3.78 -17.34
C LEU A 80 -17.66 2.88 -17.15
N GLU A 81 -18.27 2.89 -15.97
CA GLU A 81 -19.49 2.14 -15.67
C GLU A 81 -20.65 2.58 -16.56
N GLN A 82 -20.82 3.90 -16.75
CA GLN A 82 -21.83 4.45 -17.65
C GLN A 82 -21.59 4.02 -19.11
N GLU A 83 -20.34 4.04 -19.56
CA GLU A 83 -20.00 3.64 -20.93
C GLU A 83 -20.25 2.14 -21.15
N VAL A 84 -19.86 1.29 -20.20
CA VAL A 84 -20.17 -0.14 -20.23
C VAL A 84 -21.69 -0.38 -20.28
N GLN A 85 -22.46 0.34 -19.46
CA GLN A 85 -23.92 0.23 -19.46
C GLN A 85 -24.52 0.67 -20.80
N ARG A 86 -24.04 1.76 -21.37
CA ARG A 86 -24.47 2.25 -22.69
C ARG A 86 -24.17 1.23 -23.79
N LEU A 87 -22.95 0.67 -23.80
CA LEU A 87 -22.54 -0.34 -24.77
C LEU A 87 -23.37 -1.62 -24.65
N ARG A 88 -23.69 -2.06 -23.41
CA ARG A 88 -24.60 -3.20 -23.18
C ARG A 88 -26.00 -2.93 -23.73
N ALA A 89 -26.59 -1.78 -23.41
CA ALA A 89 -27.91 -1.40 -23.90
C ALA A 89 -27.98 -1.31 -25.44
N ILE A 90 -26.91 -0.83 -26.08
CA ILE A 90 -26.82 -0.81 -27.55
C ILE A 90 -26.68 -2.22 -28.11
N ASN A 91 -25.84 -3.06 -27.52
CA ASN A 91 -25.66 -4.44 -27.95
C ASN A 91 -26.98 -5.24 -27.85
N GLU A 92 -27.73 -5.08 -26.76
CA GLU A 92 -29.07 -5.67 -26.62
C GLU A 92 -30.03 -5.18 -27.72
N LYS A 93 -30.08 -3.88 -28.00
CA LYS A 93 -30.92 -3.31 -29.07
C LYS A 93 -30.55 -3.83 -30.45
N ILE A 94 -29.26 -3.98 -30.76
CA ILE A 94 -28.79 -4.53 -32.04
C ILE A 94 -29.16 -6.01 -32.13
N SER A 95 -28.87 -6.79 -31.09
CA SER A 95 -29.15 -8.23 -31.02
C SER A 95 -30.65 -8.54 -31.13
N LEU A 96 -31.52 -7.68 -30.58
CA LEU A 96 -32.99 -7.82 -30.69
C LEU A 96 -33.54 -7.23 -32.01
N GLY A 97 -32.91 -6.20 -32.57
CA GLY A 97 -33.33 -5.53 -33.81
C GLY A 97 -33.08 -6.34 -35.09
N VAL A 98 -32.08 -7.22 -35.09
CA VAL A 98 -31.81 -8.15 -36.20
C VAL A 98 -32.95 -9.18 -36.39
N ASN A 99 -33.79 -9.40 -35.37
CA ASN A 99 -34.91 -10.34 -35.45
C ASN A 99 -36.24 -9.70 -35.87
N ASN A 100 -36.33 -8.36 -35.94
CA ASN A 100 -37.59 -7.63 -36.14
C ASN A 100 -37.70 -6.86 -37.47
N THR A 101 -36.87 -7.15 -38.47
CA THR A 101 -37.14 -6.66 -39.83
C THR A 101 -38.23 -7.52 -40.49
N PRO A 102 -39.41 -6.97 -40.84
CA PRO A 102 -40.34 -7.67 -41.71
C PRO A 102 -39.79 -7.55 -43.13
N SER A 103 -38.95 -8.50 -43.55
CA SER A 103 -38.60 -8.66 -44.95
C SER A 103 -39.35 -9.89 -45.50
N PRO A 104 -40.32 -9.72 -46.40
CA PRO A 104 -41.01 -10.83 -47.02
C PRO A 104 -40.11 -11.46 -48.08
N GLY A 105 -39.58 -12.64 -47.76
CA GLY A 105 -39.08 -13.61 -48.73
C GLY A 105 -37.62 -13.45 -49.14
N GLN A 106 -36.76 -14.30 -48.56
CA GLN A 106 -35.78 -15.05 -49.35
C GLN A 106 -35.26 -16.25 -48.56
N SER A 107 -36.02 -17.34 -48.69
CA SER A 107 -35.51 -18.70 -48.63
C SER A 107 -34.50 -18.91 -49.78
N THR A 108 -33.23 -18.63 -49.53
CA THR A 108 -32.13 -19.03 -50.44
C THR A 108 -30.93 -19.48 -49.62
N HIS A 109 -31.02 -20.73 -49.15
CA HIS A 109 -30.02 -21.75 -49.43
C HIS A 109 -28.58 -21.25 -49.65
N MET A 110 -27.82 -21.06 -48.59
CA MET A 110 -26.36 -21.08 -48.65
C MET A 110 -25.82 -21.98 -47.54
N HIS A 111 -25.55 -23.23 -47.92
CA HIS A 111 -24.36 -24.03 -47.56
C HIS A 111 -23.91 -23.89 -46.09
N GLY A 112 -24.09 -24.88 -45.23
CA GLY A 112 -23.54 -26.20 -45.46
C GLY A 112 -22.01 -26.13 -45.59
N MET A 113 -21.32 -25.58 -44.59
CA MET A 113 -19.88 -25.80 -44.36
C MET A 113 -19.61 -25.78 -42.84
N ASP A 114 -19.56 -26.98 -42.30
CA ASP A 114 -18.66 -27.43 -41.24
C ASP A 114 -18.58 -26.60 -39.95
N SER A 115 -19.21 -27.17 -38.91
CA SER A 115 -18.74 -27.15 -37.53
C SER A 115 -17.23 -27.40 -37.46
N ARG A 116 -16.44 -26.31 -37.47
CA ARG A 116 -15.04 -26.31 -37.06
C ARG A 116 -14.96 -26.02 -35.56
N PRO A 117 -14.74 -27.01 -34.68
CA PRO A 117 -14.29 -26.72 -33.34
C PRO A 117 -12.92 -26.04 -33.43
N LEU A 118 -12.81 -24.83 -32.86
CA LEU A 118 -11.53 -24.19 -32.61
C LEU A 118 -10.79 -25.00 -31.55
N SER A 119 -9.90 -25.87 -32.00
CA SER A 119 -8.90 -26.53 -31.16
C SER A 119 -7.56 -26.48 -31.90
N PRO A 120 -6.56 -25.73 -31.44
CA PRO A 120 -5.22 -25.86 -32.00
C PRO A 120 -4.68 -27.26 -31.65
N PRO A 121 -4.09 -27.99 -32.61
CA PRO A 121 -3.49 -29.29 -32.34
C PRO A 121 -2.32 -29.16 -31.34
N PRO A 122 -2.06 -30.19 -30.50
CA PRO A 122 -0.90 -30.19 -29.64
C PRO A 122 0.36 -30.26 -30.51
N GLU A 123 1.21 -29.25 -30.40
CA GLU A 123 2.49 -29.20 -31.07
C GLU A 123 3.37 -30.36 -30.55
N SER A 124 3.48 -31.40 -31.38
CA SER A 124 4.43 -32.48 -31.16
C SER A 124 5.81 -31.97 -31.53
N GLY A 125 6.59 -31.61 -30.51
CA GLY A 125 8.03 -31.43 -30.65
C GLY A 125 8.58 -30.18 -29.97
N MET A 126 8.57 -30.15 -28.63
CA MET A 126 9.52 -29.32 -27.89
C MET A 126 10.16 -30.17 -26.78
N PRO A 127 11.50 -30.08 -26.63
CA PRO A 127 12.26 -31.04 -25.84
C PRO A 127 12.06 -30.88 -24.34
N ILE A 128 12.12 -32.05 -23.71
CA ILE A 128 12.25 -32.35 -22.29
C ILE A 128 13.21 -31.38 -21.59
N HIS A 129 12.64 -30.65 -20.64
CA HIS A 129 13.22 -30.13 -19.40
C HIS A 129 14.63 -30.66 -19.08
N SER A 130 15.62 -29.77 -19.09
CA SER A 130 16.88 -29.97 -18.40
C SER A 130 17.26 -28.69 -17.66
N LEU A 131 17.04 -28.69 -16.34
CA LEU A 131 17.67 -27.73 -15.43
C LEU A 131 19.17 -28.04 -15.38
N ALA A 132 19.91 -27.57 -16.37
CA ALA A 132 21.36 -27.54 -16.35
C ALA A 132 21.84 -26.41 -15.42
N HIS A 133 21.91 -26.74 -14.13
CA HIS A 133 23.06 -26.49 -13.27
C HIS A 133 24.06 -25.42 -13.77
N VAL A 134 23.84 -24.14 -13.43
CA VAL A 134 24.90 -23.13 -13.49
C VAL A 134 25.79 -23.33 -12.26
N LYS A 135 26.82 -24.15 -12.47
CA LYS A 135 27.99 -24.29 -11.62
C LYS A 135 28.94 -23.13 -11.91
N GLY A 136 29.21 -22.31 -10.90
CA GLY A 136 30.40 -21.47 -10.85
C GLY A 136 30.17 -19.99 -11.18
N GLN A 137 29.77 -19.22 -10.18
CA GLN A 137 30.32 -17.87 -9.99
C GLN A 137 30.45 -17.61 -8.49
N GLU A 138 31.69 -17.66 -8.03
CA GLU A 138 32.14 -17.35 -6.66
C GLU A 138 31.95 -15.85 -6.40
N PRO A 139 31.33 -15.42 -5.29
CA PRO A 139 31.31 -14.01 -4.90
C PRO A 139 32.73 -13.56 -4.48
N PRO A 140 33.14 -12.29 -4.72
CA PRO A 140 34.43 -11.79 -4.25
C PRO A 140 34.52 -11.90 -2.73
N ARG A 141 35.63 -12.48 -2.27
CA ARG A 141 35.96 -12.65 -0.85
C ARG A 141 36.09 -11.27 -0.20
N GLU A 142 35.31 -11.03 0.85
CA GLU A 142 35.59 -9.95 1.80
C GLU A 142 36.83 -10.35 2.59
N ASP A 143 37.94 -9.67 2.29
CA ASP A 143 39.17 -9.81 3.04
C ASP A 143 38.91 -9.52 4.52
N SER A 144 39.43 -10.44 5.31
CA SER A 144 39.43 -10.44 6.75
C SER A 144 39.97 -9.13 7.32
N ARG A 145 39.18 -8.49 8.20
CA ARG A 145 39.73 -7.71 9.31
C ARG A 145 38.97 -8.05 10.58
N SER A 146 39.56 -8.97 11.34
CA SER A 146 39.24 -9.24 12.74
C SER A 146 39.49 -8.00 13.62
N PRO A 147 38.82 -7.90 14.77
CA PRO A 147 38.89 -6.75 15.67
C PRO A 147 40.18 -6.79 16.49
N VAL A 148 40.80 -5.63 16.72
CA VAL A 148 41.79 -5.44 17.78
C VAL A 148 41.16 -4.59 18.87
N SER A 149 41.17 -5.17 20.06
CA SER A 149 40.80 -4.59 21.34
C SER A 149 41.80 -3.54 21.80
N ASP A 150 41.30 -2.61 22.61
CA ASP A 150 41.92 -2.15 23.87
C ASP A 150 43.35 -1.57 23.82
N ASP A 151 43.47 -0.25 23.95
CA ASP A 151 44.41 0.32 24.92
C ASP A 151 43.99 1.74 25.33
N GLY A 152 44.19 2.06 26.60
CA GLY A 152 43.75 3.29 27.27
C GLY A 152 44.75 4.45 27.24
N CYS A 153 44.44 5.44 28.10
CA CYS A 153 45.20 6.66 28.43
C CYS A 153 45.22 7.75 27.34
N TYR A 154 44.91 9.03 27.58
CA TYR A 154 45.04 9.90 28.76
C TYR A 154 43.84 10.85 28.89
#